data_AF-A0A932NXJ5-F1
#
_entry.id   AF-A0A932NXJ5-F1
#
_cell.length_a   1.000
_cell.length_b   1.000
_cell.length_c   1.000
_cell.angle_alpha   90.00
_cell.angle_beta   90.00
_cell.angle_gamma   90.00
#
_symmetry.space_group_name_H-M   'P 1'
#
loop_
_entity.id
_entity.type
_entity.pdbx_description
1 polymer ?
#
loop_
_entity_poly.entity_id
_entity_poly.type
_entity_poly.pdbx_seq_one_letter_code
_entity_poly.pdbx_strand_id
1 'polypeptide(L)'
;MQRHPTTISGGVIAVKSYLFRIVLTKEDDGRWSAEVPTLQGCAACGDTQEEALTNIHDAVEAYIRDMQKAGEEIPTDITLPVPTEPVVAVTV
;
A
#
# COMPACT_ATOMS: atom_id res chain seq x y z
N MET A 1 -20.21 -26.16 -41.08
CA MET A 1 -18.94 -25.49 -40.71
C MET A 1 -19.23 -24.19 -39.94
N GLN A 2 -19.91 -24.26 -38.78
CA GLN A 2 -20.25 -23.06 -37.99
C GLN A 2 -19.31 -22.99 -36.79
N ARG A 3 -18.21 -22.26 -36.91
CA ARG A 3 -17.29 -22.00 -35.80
C ARG A 3 -17.94 -20.94 -34.91
N HIS A 4 -18.40 -21.33 -33.73
CA HIS A 4 -18.83 -20.39 -32.69
C HIS A 4 -17.63 -19.51 -32.29
N PRO A 5 -17.77 -18.19 -32.23
CA PRO A 5 -16.74 -17.34 -31.62
C PRO A 5 -16.75 -17.61 -30.12
N THR A 6 -15.64 -18.12 -29.59
CA THR A 6 -15.42 -18.22 -28.14
C THR A 6 -15.15 -16.81 -27.62
N THR A 7 -16.18 -16.14 -27.11
CA THR A 7 -16.03 -14.89 -26.36
C THR A 7 -15.21 -15.17 -25.11
N ILE A 8 -13.92 -14.85 -25.14
CA ILE A 8 -13.11 -14.78 -23.92
C ILE A 8 -13.59 -13.52 -23.20
N SER A 9 -14.47 -13.70 -22.22
CA SER A 9 -14.83 -12.66 -21.25
C SER A 9 -13.57 -12.32 -20.46
N GLY A 10 -12.78 -11.39 -20.98
CA GLY A 10 -11.63 -10.81 -20.30
C GLY A 10 -12.13 -9.99 -19.11
N GLY A 11 -12.33 -10.66 -17.98
CA GLY A 11 -12.59 -9.99 -16.70
C GLY A 11 -11.36 -9.18 -16.32
N VAL A 12 -11.48 -7.86 -16.32
CA VAL A 12 -10.51 -6.96 -15.69
C VAL A 12 -10.38 -7.33 -14.22
N ILE A 13 -9.19 -7.78 -13.79
CA ILE A 13 -8.88 -7.93 -12.37
C ILE A 13 -8.83 -6.52 -11.79
N ALA A 14 -9.83 -6.16 -10.98
CA ALA A 14 -9.87 -4.87 -10.31
C ALA A 14 -8.77 -4.81 -9.25
N VAL A 15 -7.63 -4.21 -9.61
CA VAL A 15 -6.54 -3.91 -8.68
C VAL A 15 -6.84 -2.61 -7.93
N LYS A 16 -6.76 -2.63 -6.60
CA LYS A 16 -6.88 -1.43 -5.77
C LYS A 16 -5.50 -1.09 -5.23
N SER A 17 -5.05 0.13 -5.50
CA SER A 17 -3.81 0.69 -4.95
C SER A 17 -4.14 1.67 -3.84
N TYR A 18 -3.35 1.65 -2.77
CA TYR A 18 -3.44 2.60 -1.67
C TYR A 18 -2.10 3.30 -1.52
N LEU A 19 -2.14 4.61 -1.27
CA LEU A 19 -0.94 5.42 -1.11
C LEU A 19 -0.96 6.05 0.28
N PHE A 20 0.10 5.78 1.04
CA PHE A 20 0.25 6.25 2.40
C PHE A 20 1.52 7.07 2.54
N ARG A 21 1.44 8.14 3.33
CA ARG A 21 2.61 8.92 3.71
C ARG A 21 3.30 8.23 4.86
N ILE A 22 4.59 7.98 4.70
CA ILE A 22 5.46 7.46 5.77
C ILE A 22 6.25 8.63 6.36
N VAL A 23 6.36 8.66 7.69
CA VAL A 23 7.27 9.54 8.43
C VAL A 23 8.41 8.67 8.95
N LEU A 24 9.64 9.05 8.60
CA LEU A 24 10.86 8.40 9.08
C LEU A 24 11.54 9.27 10.13
N THR A 25 11.92 8.66 11.24
CA THR A 25 12.66 9.31 12.33
C THR A 25 13.88 8.48 12.67
N LYS A 26 15.02 9.15 12.89
CA LYS A 26 16.23 8.51 13.40
C LYS A 26 16.25 8.64 14.92
N GLU A 27 16.36 7.51 15.61
CA GLU A 27 16.31 7.41 17.06
C GLU A 27 17.68 7.66 17.70
N ASP A 28 17.68 7.97 19.01
CA ASP A 28 18.90 8.27 19.78
C ASP A 28 19.88 7.08 19.87
N ASP A 29 19.36 5.85 19.76
CA ASP A 29 20.16 4.61 19.75
C ASP A 29 20.71 4.26 18.35
N GLY A 30 20.44 5.09 17.36
CA GLY A 30 20.91 4.92 15.98
C GLY A 30 19.99 4.11 15.08
N ARG A 31 18.92 3.52 15.61
CA ARG A 31 17.88 2.83 14.82
C ARG A 31 16.99 3.84 14.09
N TRP A 32 16.17 3.31 13.20
CA TRP A 32 15.17 4.07 12.45
C TRP A 32 13.77 3.60 12.83
N SER A 33 12.87 4.57 13.04
CA SER A 33 11.44 4.35 13.18
C SER A 33 10.71 4.88 11.94
N ALA A 34 9.66 4.16 11.54
CA ALA A 34 8.81 4.50 10.43
C ALA A 34 7.35 4.38 10.88
N GLU A 35 6.53 5.39 10.63
CA GLU A 35 5.12 5.39 10.98
C GLU A 35 4.25 5.91 9.83
N VAL A 36 2.99 5.47 9.82
CA VAL A 36 1.97 5.99 8.91
C VAL A 36 0.94 6.76 9.74
N PRO A 37 1.00 8.10 9.78
CA PRO A 37 0.12 8.90 10.66
C PRO A 37 -1.38 8.69 10.42
N THR A 38 -1.73 8.27 9.20
CA THR A 38 -3.11 8.05 8.75
C THR A 38 -3.66 6.69 9.18
N LEU A 39 -2.77 5.76 9.54
CA LEU A 39 -3.09 4.43 10.05
C LEU A 39 -2.65 4.40 11.51
N GLN A 40 -3.51 4.88 12.41
CA GLN A 40 -3.19 5.00 13.83
C GLN A 40 -2.71 3.66 14.39
N GLY A 41 -1.49 3.65 14.93
CA GLY A 41 -0.86 2.44 15.48
C GLY A 41 -0.07 1.60 14.48
N CYS A 42 -0.01 1.97 13.20
CA CYS A 42 0.85 1.33 12.22
C CYS A 42 2.23 2.00 12.22
N ALA A 43 3.17 1.37 12.92
CA ALA A 43 4.56 1.78 13.00
C ALA A 43 5.49 0.56 12.99
N ALA A 44 6.71 0.76 12.53
CA ALA A 44 7.76 -0.24 12.49
C ALA A 44 9.12 0.42 12.77
N CYS A 45 10.12 -0.39 13.11
CA CYS A 45 11.50 0.07 13.30
C CYS A 45 12.48 -0.90 12.65
N GLY A 46 13.71 -0.45 12.45
CA GLY A 46 14.81 -1.26 11.93
C GLY A 46 16.16 -0.65 12.31
N ASP A 47 17.23 -1.43 12.22
CA ASP A 47 18.58 -0.96 12.49
C ASP A 47 19.06 -0.02 11.37
N THR A 48 18.49 -0.11 10.17
CA THR A 48 18.71 0.81 9.06
C THR A 48 17.43 1.46 8.56
N GLN A 49 17.57 2.54 7.77
CA GLN A 49 16.45 3.22 7.14
C GLN A 49 15.70 2.27 6.19
N GLU A 50 16.43 1.46 5.42
CA GLU A 50 15.88 0.48 4.49
C GLU A 50 15.11 -0.63 5.22
N GLU A 51 15.61 -1.08 6.37
CA GLU A 51 14.93 -2.07 7.19
C GLU A 51 13.64 -1.51 7.77
N ALA A 52 13.66 -0.30 8.34
CA ALA A 52 12.46 0.36 8.84
C ALA A 52 11.40 0.55 7.74
N LEU A 53 11.82 0.90 6.52
CA LEU A 53 10.96 1.02 5.35
C LEU A 53 10.37 -0.31 4.88
N THR A 54 11.14 -1.39 4.94
CA THR A 54 10.67 -2.74 4.60
C THR A 54 9.65 -3.21 5.64
N ASN A 55 9.95 -3.02 6.92
CA ASN A 55 9.09 -3.45 8.01
C ASN A 55 7.77 -2.68 8.06
N ILE A 56 7.78 -1.36 7.79
CA ILE A 56 6.53 -0.59 7.72
C ILE A 56 5.69 -0.97 6.50
N HIS A 57 6.32 -1.30 5.37
CA HIS A 57 5.59 -1.79 4.19
C HIS A 57 4.79 -3.05 4.53
N ASP A 58 5.43 -4.04 5.16
CA ASP A 58 4.79 -5.30 5.54
C ASP A 58 3.69 -5.08 6.60
N ALA A 59 3.93 -4.19 7.56
CA ALA A 59 2.94 -3.80 8.57
C ALA A 59 1.69 -3.15 7.94
N VAL A 60 1.88 -2.22 7.00
CA VAL A 60 0.79 -1.58 6.26
C VAL A 60 0.04 -2.63 5.43
N GLU A 61 0.75 -3.51 4.73
CA GLU A 61 0.11 -4.54 3.89
C GLU A 61 -0.75 -5.50 4.73
N ALA A 62 -0.26 -5.92 5.89
CA ALA A 62 -1.02 -6.73 6.85
C ALA A 62 -2.25 -5.97 7.37
N TYR A 63 -2.09 -4.71 7.78
CA TYR A 63 -3.17 -3.85 8.27
C TYR A 63 -4.29 -3.72 7.24
N ILE A 64 -3.94 -3.42 5.98
CA ILE A 64 -4.90 -3.29 4.89
C ILE A 64 -5.62 -4.60 4.59
N ARG A 65 -4.91 -5.73 4.62
CA ARG A 65 -5.55 -7.04 4.44
C ARG A 65 -6.57 -7.34 5.53
N ASP A 66 -6.29 -6.95 6.77
CA ASP A 66 -7.21 -7.21 7.88
C ASP A 66 -8.44 -6.29 7.82
N MET A 67 -8.28 -5.01 7.46
CA MET A 67 -9.40 -4.12 7.18
C MET A 67 -10.30 -4.65 6.05
N GLN A 68 -9.70 -5.16 4.97
CA GLN A 68 -10.45 -5.74 3.85
C GLN A 68 -11.27 -6.97 4.28
N LYS A 69 -10.72 -7.82 5.16
CA LYS A 69 -11.46 -8.97 5.72
C LYS A 69 -12.59 -8.53 6.64
N ALA A 70 -12.39 -7.47 7.41
CA ALA A 70 -13.39 -6.89 8.29
C ALA A 70 -14.49 -6.13 7.53
N GLY A 71 -14.25 -5.78 6.25
CA GLY A 71 -15.15 -4.96 5.45
C GLY A 71 -15.12 -3.48 5.84
N GLU A 72 -14.02 -3.03 6.45
CA GLU A 72 -13.82 -1.65 6.88
C GLU A 72 -13.34 -0.77 5.72
N GLU A 73 -13.70 0.52 5.78
CA GLU A 73 -13.18 1.50 4.83
C GLU A 73 -11.75 1.87 5.18
N ILE A 74 -10.85 1.78 4.19
CA ILE A 74 -9.43 2.09 4.38
C ILE A 74 -9.26 3.62 4.35
N PRO A 75 -8.78 4.24 5.45
CA PRO A 75 -8.57 5.67 5.49
C PRO A 75 -7.37 6.06 4.61
N THR A 76 -7.65 6.64 3.44
CA THR A 76 -6.64 7.27 2.59
C THR A 76 -6.67 8.77 2.81
N ASP A 77 -5.71 9.29 3.58
CA ASP A 77 -5.63 10.71 3.93
C ASP A 77 -5.14 11.59 2.75
N ILE A 78 -4.48 10.97 1.77
CA ILE A 78 -3.97 11.71 0.62
C ILE A 78 -5.07 11.83 -0.43
N THR A 79 -5.61 13.04 -0.56
CA THR A 79 -6.39 13.44 -1.75
C THR A 79 -5.42 13.64 -2.92
N LEU A 80 -4.77 12.57 -3.36
CA LEU A 80 -4.22 12.54 -4.70
C LEU A 80 -5.34 12.06 -5.62
N PRO A 81 -5.50 12.64 -6.82
CA PRO A 81 -6.35 12.05 -7.83
C PRO A 81 -5.79 10.66 -8.10
N VAL A 82 -6.39 9.63 -7.50
CA VAL A 82 -6.03 8.24 -7.78
C VAL A 82 -6.37 8.04 -9.24
N PRO A 83 -5.38 7.83 -10.10
CA PRO A 83 -5.65 7.66 -11.51
C PRO A 83 -6.51 6.41 -11.68
N THR A 84 -7.57 6.54 -12.47
CA THR A 84 -8.49 5.43 -12.78
C THR A 84 -7.85 4.38 -13.71
N GLU A 85 -6.60 4.61 -14.08
CA GLU A 85 -5.76 3.74 -14.91
C GLU A 85 -4.43 3.44 -14.19
N PRO A 86 -3.75 2.33 -14.54
CA PRO A 86 -2.47 1.97 -13.92
C PRO A 86 -1.42 3.05 -14.17
N VAL A 87 -0.83 3.59 -13.09
CA VAL A 87 0.27 4.56 -13.17
C VAL A 87 1.54 4.01 -12.55
N VAL A 88 2.68 4.50 -13.05
CA VAL A 88 4.00 4.24 -12.49
C VAL A 88 4.45 5.49 -11.74
N ALA A 89 4.77 5.34 -10.45
CA ALA A 89 5.46 6.37 -9.70
C ALA A 89 6.97 6.24 -9.92
N VAL A 90 7.62 7.31 -10.37
CA VAL A 90 9.08 7.36 -10.58
C VAL A 90 9.66 8.45 -9.68
N THR A 91 10.70 8.12 -8.92
CA THR A 91 11.50 9.08 -8.14
C THR A 91 12.89 9.11 -8.74
N VAL A 92 13.39 10.30 -9.11
CA VAL A 92 14.72 10.52 -9.72
C VAL A 92 15.65 11.25 -8.78
#